data_AF-A0A955HP55-F1
#
_entry.id   AF-A0A955HP55-F1
#
_cell.length_a   1.000
_cell.length_b   1.000
_cell.length_c   1.000
_cell.angle_alpha   90.00
_cell.angle_beta   90.00
_cell.angle_gamma   90.00
#
_symmetry.space_group_name_H-M   'P 1'
#
loop_
_entity.id
_entity.type
_entity.pdbx_description
1 polymer ?
#
loop_
_entity_poly.entity_id
_entity_poly.type
_entity_poly.pdbx_seq_one_letter_code
_entity_poly.pdbx_strand_id
1 'polypeptide(L)'
;VNNEPTQREKPYQAATTGANPHAEISKAKNALLKKAEELVGSNAHSTPMSEKPSCTPIPGTTSGASEGGETEGAAATETSICYVDGDLTISNPTTWSIDADENLIIVAKGDIVFSGTAPLNTITPGGFLGFIAGGTITFEEDMGNTTSQQPNTLTPTPTVHAVFLADSITIDGEPTGNGQFVGKGVFAAVNDIMLQRKLSAGGDEYPASYFIHDSLLVQNAPDFFKSTRLEWGK
;
A
#
# COMPACT_ATOMS: atom_id res chain seq x y z
N VAL A 1 -3.24 -3.02 -54.22
CA VAL A 1 -2.96 -2.79 -52.77
C VAL A 1 -3.61 -3.94 -52.03
N ASN A 2 -2.81 -4.92 -51.62
CA ASN A 2 -3.31 -6.11 -50.91
C ASN A 2 -3.37 -5.78 -49.43
N ASN A 3 -4.57 -5.64 -48.89
CA ASN A 3 -4.78 -5.49 -47.45
C ASN A 3 -4.69 -6.88 -46.81
N GLU A 4 -3.59 -7.14 -46.10
CA GLU A 4 -3.50 -8.32 -45.25
C GLU A 4 -4.50 -8.20 -44.09
N PRO A 5 -5.23 -9.28 -43.76
CA PRO A 5 -6.15 -9.28 -42.64
C PRO A 5 -5.38 -9.18 -41.33
N THR A 6 -5.66 -8.12 -40.57
CA THR A 6 -5.15 -7.88 -39.23
C THR A 6 -5.51 -9.09 -38.34
N GLN A 7 -4.49 -9.80 -37.85
CA GLN A 7 -4.63 -10.88 -36.90
C GLN A 7 -5.32 -10.32 -35.64
N ARG A 8 -6.59 -10.67 -35.42
CA ARG A 8 -7.27 -10.38 -34.15
C ARG A 8 -6.56 -11.19 -33.07
N GLU A 9 -5.89 -10.50 -32.15
CA GLU A 9 -5.37 -11.10 -30.94
C GLU A 9 -6.50 -11.86 -30.24
N LYS A 10 -6.27 -13.13 -29.96
CA LYS A 10 -7.21 -13.93 -29.18
C LYS A 10 -7.31 -13.30 -27.79
N PRO A 11 -8.50 -13.10 -27.23
CA PRO A 11 -8.65 -12.57 -25.89
C PRO A 11 -7.85 -13.45 -24.92
N TYR A 12 -7.04 -12.81 -24.07
CA TYR A 12 -6.31 -13.47 -23.00
C TYR A 12 -7.32 -14.20 -22.11
N GLN A 13 -7.38 -15.52 -22.24
CA GLN A 13 -8.16 -16.39 -21.35
C GLN A 13 -7.29 -16.60 -20.12
N ALA A 14 -7.53 -15.81 -19.07
CA ALA A 14 -6.93 -16.08 -17.77
C ALA A 14 -7.28 -17.52 -17.38
N ALA A 15 -6.26 -18.37 -17.20
CA ALA A 15 -6.46 -19.72 -16.72
C ALA A 15 -7.12 -19.64 -15.34
N THR A 16 -8.42 -19.93 -15.27
CA THR A 16 -9.16 -20.03 -14.02
C THR A 16 -8.73 -21.32 -13.33
N THR A 17 -7.59 -21.30 -12.66
CA THR A 17 -7.37 -22.22 -11.55
C THR A 17 -8.51 -21.96 -10.57
N GLY A 18 -9.30 -22.97 -10.24
CA GLY A 18 -10.53 -22.82 -9.44
C GLY A 18 -10.33 -22.36 -7.98
N ALA A 19 -9.20 -21.71 -7.67
CA ALA A 19 -8.92 -21.12 -6.38
C ALA A 19 -9.71 -19.81 -6.24
N ASN A 20 -10.44 -19.68 -5.13
CA ASN A 20 -11.12 -18.44 -4.78
C ASN A 20 -10.05 -17.35 -4.49
N PRO A 21 -9.96 -16.26 -5.27
CA PRO A 21 -8.93 -15.25 -5.08
C PRO A 21 -8.97 -14.61 -3.67
N HIS A 22 -10.14 -14.51 -3.05
CA HIS A 22 -10.26 -14.01 -1.68
C HIS A 22 -9.56 -14.92 -0.66
N ALA A 23 -9.64 -16.25 -0.88
CA ALA A 23 -8.99 -17.21 0.01
C ALA A 23 -7.46 -17.12 -0.10
N GLU A 24 -6.93 -16.89 -1.29
CA GLU A 24 -5.48 -16.73 -1.50
C GLU A 24 -4.97 -15.41 -0.92
N ILE A 25 -5.70 -14.30 -1.07
CA ILE A 25 -5.35 -13.01 -0.44
C ILE A 25 -5.39 -13.15 1.09
N SER A 26 -6.44 -13.77 1.64
CA SER A 26 -6.56 -14.02 3.08
C SER A 26 -5.41 -14.87 3.62
N LYS A 27 -5.07 -15.95 2.92
CA LYS A 27 -3.94 -16.82 3.26
C LYS A 27 -2.61 -16.07 3.24
N ALA A 28 -2.37 -15.27 2.20
CA ALA A 28 -1.15 -14.46 2.08
C ALA A 28 -1.07 -13.42 3.21
N LYS A 29 -2.16 -12.69 3.50
CA LYS A 29 -2.24 -11.72 4.60
C LYS A 29 -1.91 -12.37 5.95
N ASN A 30 -2.55 -13.50 6.25
CA ASN A 30 -2.33 -14.21 7.51
C ASN A 30 -0.91 -14.76 7.63
N ALA A 31 -0.31 -15.21 6.52
CA ALA A 31 1.09 -15.62 6.50
C ALA A 31 2.03 -14.44 6.78
N LEU A 32 1.75 -13.25 6.23
CA LEU A 32 2.52 -12.04 6.49
C LEU A 32 2.39 -11.58 7.96
N LEU A 33 1.16 -11.58 8.50
CA LEU A 33 0.92 -11.24 9.92
C LEU A 33 1.70 -12.16 10.86
N LYS A 34 1.58 -13.47 10.64
CA LYS A 34 2.32 -14.47 11.42
C LYS A 34 3.83 -14.31 11.28
N LYS A 35 4.32 -14.06 10.05
CA LYS A 35 5.76 -13.88 9.82
C LYS A 35 6.28 -12.62 10.50
N ALA A 36 5.53 -11.53 10.49
CA ALA A 36 5.89 -10.29 11.18
C ALA A 36 5.94 -10.48 12.70
N GLU A 37 4.96 -11.19 13.27
CA GLU A 37 4.95 -11.56 14.69
C GLU A 37 6.16 -12.42 15.06
N GLU A 38 6.49 -13.44 14.25
CA GLU A 38 7.68 -14.28 14.44
C GLU A 38 9.00 -13.49 14.38
N LEU A 39 9.10 -12.52 13.47
CA LEU A 39 10.32 -11.73 13.25
C LEU A 39 10.56 -10.69 14.34
N VAL A 40 9.50 -10.07 14.86
CA VAL A 40 9.60 -9.02 15.89
C VAL A 40 9.64 -9.62 17.30
N GLY A 41 9.11 -10.82 17.50
CA GLY A 41 9.03 -11.47 18.80
C GLY A 41 8.27 -10.60 19.81
N SER A 42 8.82 -10.40 21.00
CA SER A 42 8.20 -9.59 22.07
C SER A 42 8.40 -8.07 21.93
N ASN A 43 9.05 -7.58 20.88
CA ASN A 43 9.37 -6.16 20.70
C ASN A 43 8.30 -5.39 19.92
N ALA A 44 7.02 -5.64 20.23
CA ALA A 44 5.92 -4.91 19.61
C ALA A 44 6.01 -3.41 19.94
N HIS A 45 5.77 -2.55 18.94
CA HIS A 45 5.64 -1.11 19.16
C HIS A 45 4.30 -0.80 19.83
N SER A 46 4.28 0.21 20.70
CA SER A 46 3.05 0.79 21.29
C SER A 46 2.52 1.96 20.46
N THR A 47 1.20 2.17 20.45
CA THR A 47 0.51 3.30 19.81
C THR A 47 0.43 4.56 20.66
N PRO A 48 0.24 5.77 20.06
CA PRO A 48 0.11 6.13 18.64
C PRO A 48 1.45 6.46 17.91
N MET A 49 1.46 6.50 16.57
CA MET A 49 2.65 6.88 15.77
C MET A 49 2.44 8.22 15.04
N SER A 50 3.20 9.25 15.42
CA SER A 50 3.27 10.53 14.71
C SER A 50 4.53 10.68 13.85
N GLU A 51 5.58 9.91 14.13
CA GLU A 51 6.85 9.90 13.40
C GLU A 51 7.07 8.56 12.72
N LYS A 52 7.95 8.54 11.72
CA LYS A 52 8.36 7.31 11.05
C LYS A 52 9.02 6.38 12.09
N PRO A 53 8.52 5.15 12.27
CA PRO A 53 9.01 4.29 13.33
C PRO A 53 10.45 3.81 13.05
N SER A 54 11.27 3.73 14.10
CA SER A 54 12.58 3.09 14.04
C SER A 54 12.40 1.60 14.21
N CYS A 55 12.33 0.88 13.08
CA CYS A 55 12.05 -0.55 13.07
C CYS A 55 13.33 -1.36 12.93
N THR A 56 13.30 -2.59 13.45
CA THR A 56 14.45 -3.48 13.36
C THR A 56 14.55 -4.01 11.93
N PRO A 57 15.70 -3.83 11.25
CA PRO A 57 15.94 -4.45 9.96
C PRO A 57 15.89 -5.97 10.09
N ILE A 58 15.35 -6.66 9.09
CA ILE A 58 15.33 -8.13 9.09
C ILE A 58 16.68 -8.62 8.53
N PRO A 59 17.44 -9.42 9.30
CA PRO A 59 18.67 -10.00 8.79
C PRO A 59 18.40 -10.90 7.59
N GLY A 60 19.12 -10.69 6.49
CA GLY A 60 19.09 -11.58 5.32
C GLY A 60 17.95 -11.36 4.33
N THR A 61 17.16 -10.28 4.44
CA THR A 61 16.16 -9.90 3.42
C THR A 61 16.71 -8.92 2.38
N THR A 62 18.00 -9.01 2.06
CA THR A 62 18.65 -8.17 1.05
C THR A 62 18.05 -8.46 -0.31
N SER A 63 17.22 -7.56 -0.83
CA SER A 63 16.73 -7.63 -2.20
C SER A 63 17.76 -6.93 -3.09
N GLY A 64 18.51 -7.71 -3.87
CA GLY A 64 19.45 -7.16 -4.86
C GLY A 64 20.85 -7.74 -4.77
N ALA A 65 21.11 -8.78 -5.56
CA ALA A 65 22.32 -8.86 -6.35
C ALA A 65 21.96 -9.53 -7.67
N SER A 66 21.90 -8.72 -8.74
CA SER A 66 21.85 -9.23 -10.11
C SER A 66 23.08 -10.12 -10.33
N GLU A 67 22.86 -11.41 -10.60
CA GLU A 67 23.91 -12.33 -11.05
C GLU A 67 24.30 -11.96 -12.49
N GLY A 68 25.13 -10.94 -12.69
CA GLY A 68 25.60 -10.62 -14.04
C GLY A 68 26.24 -9.26 -14.23
N GLY A 69 27.39 -9.02 -13.60
CA GLY A 69 28.27 -7.91 -13.98
C GLY A 69 29.01 -7.33 -12.78
N GLU A 70 30.34 -7.33 -12.85
CA GLU A 70 31.25 -6.71 -11.87
C GLU A 70 31.16 -5.17 -11.92
N THR A 71 29.98 -4.60 -11.70
CA THR A 71 29.80 -3.17 -11.45
C THR A 71 29.64 -2.94 -9.96
N GLU A 72 30.64 -2.26 -9.40
CA GLU A 72 30.72 -1.59 -8.10
C GLU A 72 29.40 -1.52 -7.30
N GLY A 73 29.25 -2.46 -6.37
CA GLY A 73 28.43 -2.46 -5.15
C GLY A 73 27.15 -1.60 -5.13
N ALA A 74 26.06 -2.10 -5.73
CA ALA A 74 24.74 -1.70 -5.28
C ALA A 74 24.59 -2.13 -3.80
N ALA A 75 24.40 -1.17 -2.90
CA ALA A 75 24.13 -1.46 -1.50
C ALA A 75 22.86 -2.32 -1.41
N ALA A 76 22.92 -3.39 -0.63
CA ALA A 76 21.78 -4.26 -0.43
C ALA A 76 20.65 -3.48 0.26
N THR A 77 19.47 -3.44 -0.35
CA THR A 77 18.28 -2.83 0.24
C THR A 77 17.81 -3.69 1.43
N GLU A 78 17.98 -3.19 2.64
CA GLU A 78 17.45 -3.84 3.85
C GLU A 78 15.95 -3.56 3.99
N THR A 79 15.20 -4.58 4.41
CA THR A 79 13.77 -4.45 4.67
C THR A 79 13.54 -4.40 6.16
N SER A 80 12.85 -3.34 6.61
CA SER A 80 12.45 -3.16 8.01
C SER A 80 10.97 -3.52 8.18
N ILE A 81 10.66 -4.30 9.21
CA ILE A 81 9.27 -4.60 9.60
C ILE A 81 8.99 -4.01 10.99
N CYS A 82 7.90 -3.26 11.09
CA CYS A 82 7.35 -2.75 12.33
C CYS A 82 6.10 -3.58 12.67
N TYR A 83 6.05 -4.18 13.85
CA TYR A 83 4.88 -4.92 14.31
C TYR A 83 4.21 -4.21 15.48
N VAL A 84 2.89 -4.09 15.43
CA VAL A 84 2.02 -3.53 16.46
C VAL A 84 1.01 -4.60 16.89
N ASP A 85 1.07 -5.02 18.16
CA ASP A 85 0.12 -5.97 18.75
C ASP A 85 -1.15 -5.23 19.20
N GLY A 86 -1.97 -4.85 18.23
CA GLY A 86 -3.21 -4.10 18.44
C GLY A 86 -3.51 -3.18 17.27
N ASP A 87 -4.36 -2.19 17.54
CA ASP A 87 -4.69 -1.15 16.58
C ASP A 87 -3.52 -0.16 16.44
N LEU A 88 -3.47 0.57 15.33
CA LEU A 88 -2.48 1.60 15.02
C LEU A 88 -3.15 2.88 14.51
N THR A 89 -2.94 4.00 15.20
CA THR A 89 -3.31 5.32 14.68
C THR A 89 -2.06 6.04 14.16
N ILE A 90 -2.11 6.46 12.91
CA ILE A 90 -1.12 7.30 12.24
C ILE A 90 -1.76 8.68 12.09
N SER A 91 -1.42 9.57 13.02
CA SER A 91 -1.99 10.90 13.08
C SER A 91 -0.96 11.95 12.70
N ASN A 92 -1.34 12.83 11.77
CA ASN A 92 -0.64 14.08 11.53
C ASN A 92 0.88 13.94 11.32
N PRO A 93 1.35 13.01 10.46
CA PRO A 93 2.77 12.75 10.38
C PRO A 93 3.47 13.93 9.72
N THR A 94 4.63 14.29 10.26
CA THR A 94 5.68 14.91 9.45
C THR A 94 5.87 14.02 8.22
N THR A 95 5.64 14.53 7.01
CA THR A 95 5.58 13.74 5.76
C THR A 95 6.67 12.66 5.75
N TRP A 96 6.28 11.38 5.89
CA TRP A 96 7.25 10.30 5.91
C TRP A 96 7.92 10.21 4.54
N SER A 97 9.25 10.31 4.50
CA SER A 97 10.01 10.01 3.29
C SER A 97 10.55 8.60 3.37
N ILE A 98 10.33 7.84 2.29
CA ILE A 98 10.97 6.55 2.03
C ILE A 98 11.95 6.75 0.87
N ASP A 99 13.22 6.47 1.14
CA ASP A 99 14.29 6.69 0.17
C ASP A 99 14.38 5.54 -0.85
N ALA A 100 15.18 5.72 -1.91
CA ALA A 100 15.24 4.80 -3.05
C ALA A 100 15.76 3.40 -2.70
N ASP A 101 16.48 3.27 -1.58
CA ASP A 101 17.10 2.06 -1.07
C ASP A 101 16.51 1.65 0.28
N GLU A 102 15.28 2.10 0.57
CA GLU A 102 14.58 1.80 1.79
C GLU A 102 13.29 1.02 1.55
N ASN A 103 13.16 -0.11 2.24
CA ASN A 103 11.93 -0.89 2.30
C ASN A 103 11.39 -0.92 3.73
N LEU A 104 10.19 -0.36 3.93
CA LEU A 104 9.52 -0.33 5.22
C LEU A 104 8.15 -1.00 5.13
N ILE A 105 7.85 -1.90 6.06
CA ILE A 105 6.53 -2.51 6.19
C ILE A 105 6.04 -2.34 7.61
N ILE A 106 4.83 -1.85 7.75
CA ILE A 106 4.15 -1.69 9.02
C ILE A 106 3.01 -2.68 9.08
N VAL A 107 3.01 -3.48 10.14
CA VAL A 107 2.06 -4.55 10.38
C VAL A 107 1.36 -4.29 11.69
N ALA A 108 0.05 -4.06 11.65
CA ALA A 108 -0.79 -3.98 12.83
C ALA A 108 -1.68 -5.22 12.89
N LYS A 109 -1.74 -5.87 14.06
CA LYS A 109 -2.64 -7.02 14.27
C LYS A 109 -4.12 -6.61 14.28
N GLY A 110 -4.40 -5.39 14.71
CA GLY A 110 -5.75 -4.79 14.70
C GLY A 110 -5.97 -3.89 13.49
N ASP A 111 -6.69 -2.81 13.72
CA ASP A 111 -7.03 -1.80 12.71
C ASP A 111 -5.86 -0.81 12.49
N ILE A 112 -5.81 -0.16 11.33
CA ILE A 112 -4.94 0.99 11.09
C ILE A 112 -5.81 2.20 10.73
N VAL A 113 -5.67 3.29 11.47
CA VAL A 113 -6.40 4.53 11.23
C VAL A 113 -5.43 5.62 10.81
N PHE A 114 -5.64 6.19 9.62
CA PHE A 114 -4.93 7.37 9.13
C PHE A 114 -5.76 8.62 9.39
N SER A 115 -5.20 9.57 10.12
CA SER A 115 -5.84 10.84 10.49
C SER A 115 -4.93 12.04 10.21
N GLY A 116 -5.53 13.20 9.93
CA GLY A 116 -4.83 14.45 9.65
C GLY A 116 -4.89 14.90 8.19
N THR A 117 -4.06 15.88 7.83
CA THR A 117 -4.07 16.53 6.51
C THR A 117 -2.95 16.02 5.60
N ALA A 118 -3.21 15.92 4.30
CA ALA A 118 -2.25 15.52 3.26
C ALA A 118 -1.03 16.46 3.11
N PRO A 119 0.10 15.99 2.54
CA PRO A 119 0.43 14.60 2.21
C PRO A 119 1.06 13.85 3.39
N LEU A 120 0.63 12.60 3.59
CA LEU A 120 1.10 11.75 4.69
C LEU A 120 2.54 11.25 4.45
N ASN A 121 2.86 10.89 3.21
CA ASN A 121 4.14 10.27 2.88
C ASN A 121 4.53 10.42 1.39
N THR A 122 5.82 10.29 1.13
CA THR A 122 6.43 10.26 -0.20
C THR A 122 7.37 9.07 -0.32
N ILE A 123 7.48 8.50 -1.52
CA ILE A 123 8.36 7.36 -1.80
C ILE A 123 9.19 7.72 -3.02
N THR A 124 10.51 7.71 -2.84
CA THR A 124 11.48 7.90 -3.92
C THR A 124 11.53 6.62 -4.77
N PRO A 125 11.61 6.71 -6.12
CA PRO A 125 11.72 5.53 -6.97
C PRO A 125 12.86 4.61 -6.52
N GLY A 126 12.53 3.34 -6.28
CA GLY A 126 13.42 2.33 -5.69
C GLY A 126 12.95 1.88 -4.31
N GLY A 127 12.32 2.77 -3.54
CA GLY A 127 11.82 2.48 -2.20
C GLY A 127 10.50 1.73 -2.19
N PHE A 128 10.15 1.22 -1.01
CA PHE A 128 8.90 0.51 -0.75
C PHE A 128 8.29 0.86 0.61
N LEU A 129 6.98 1.11 0.63
CA LEU A 129 6.19 1.21 1.85
C LEU A 129 4.98 0.28 1.78
N GLY A 130 4.82 -0.56 2.80
CA GLY A 130 3.66 -1.43 2.95
C GLY A 130 2.96 -1.22 4.28
N PHE A 131 1.62 -1.20 4.28
CA PHE A 131 0.79 -1.26 5.47
C PHE A 131 -0.05 -2.52 5.42
N ILE A 132 0.04 -3.35 6.46
CA ILE A 132 -0.75 -4.57 6.63
C ILE A 132 -1.56 -4.44 7.92
N ALA A 133 -2.88 -4.42 7.80
CA ALA A 133 -3.79 -4.50 8.94
C ALA A 133 -4.36 -5.91 9.07
N GLY A 134 -4.44 -6.41 10.30
CA GLY A 134 -5.21 -7.61 10.61
C GLY A 134 -6.70 -7.35 10.43
N GLY A 135 -7.17 -6.16 10.82
CA GLY A 135 -8.54 -5.68 10.64
C GLY A 135 -8.69 -4.68 9.49
N THR A 136 -9.26 -3.53 9.79
CA THR A 136 -9.64 -2.48 8.83
C THR A 136 -8.55 -1.41 8.71
N ILE A 137 -8.26 -0.98 7.48
CA ILE A 137 -7.55 0.28 7.24
C ILE A 137 -8.60 1.38 7.01
N THR A 138 -8.61 2.40 7.88
CA THR A 138 -9.52 3.54 7.80
C THR A 138 -8.72 4.79 7.43
N PHE A 139 -9.14 5.47 6.36
CA PHE A 139 -8.70 6.82 6.05
C PHE A 139 -9.80 7.79 6.48
N GLU A 140 -9.52 8.60 7.50
CA GLU A 140 -10.52 9.49 8.08
C GLU A 140 -11.02 10.57 7.11
N GLU A 141 -12.14 11.18 7.47
CA GLU A 141 -12.84 12.13 6.62
C GLU A 141 -12.01 13.37 6.29
N ASP A 142 -11.09 13.80 7.14
CA ASP A 142 -10.23 14.97 6.86
C ASP A 142 -8.96 14.62 6.05
N MET A 143 -8.71 13.33 5.76
CA MET A 143 -7.60 12.88 4.91
C MET A 143 -7.87 13.21 3.43
N GLY A 144 -7.44 14.39 2.99
CA GLY A 144 -7.58 14.80 1.60
C GLY A 144 -6.85 16.08 1.28
N ASN A 145 -6.89 16.49 0.01
CA ASN A 145 -6.34 17.78 -0.40
C ASN A 145 -7.24 18.91 0.10
N THR A 146 -6.73 19.77 0.99
CA THR A 146 -7.48 20.85 1.63
C THR A 146 -7.58 22.11 0.77
N THR A 147 -7.00 22.14 -0.44
CA THR A 147 -7.09 23.32 -1.28
C THR A 147 -8.55 23.61 -1.63
N SER A 148 -9.06 24.76 -1.19
CA SER A 148 -10.39 25.29 -1.58
C SER A 148 -10.50 25.59 -3.08
N GLN A 149 -9.41 25.40 -3.82
CA GLN A 149 -9.32 25.46 -5.26
C GLN A 149 -9.74 24.10 -5.78
N GLN A 150 -10.78 24.10 -6.60
CA GLN A 150 -11.37 22.97 -7.29
C GLN A 150 -10.45 21.74 -7.47
N PRO A 151 -10.96 20.51 -7.31
CA PRO A 151 -10.20 19.25 -7.45
C PRO A 151 -9.77 18.93 -8.90
N ASN A 152 -9.50 19.96 -9.71
CA ASN A 152 -9.40 19.94 -11.17
C ASN A 152 -7.97 19.99 -11.71
N THR A 153 -6.95 19.68 -10.91
CA THR A 153 -5.63 19.45 -11.51
C THR A 153 -5.64 18.09 -12.18
N LEU A 154 -5.24 18.03 -13.46
CA LEU A 154 -4.99 16.76 -14.19
C LEU A 154 -3.94 15.87 -13.49
N THR A 155 -3.26 16.43 -12.49
CA THR A 155 -2.21 15.82 -11.70
C THR A 155 -2.55 16.00 -10.21
N PRO A 156 -3.52 15.25 -9.67
CA PRO A 156 -3.86 15.34 -8.26
C PRO A 156 -2.66 14.91 -7.40
N THR A 157 -2.39 15.65 -6.33
CA THR A 157 -1.33 15.31 -5.38
C THR A 157 -1.81 14.19 -4.45
N PRO A 158 -1.09 13.06 -4.34
CA PRO A 158 -1.46 11.98 -3.44
C PRO A 158 -1.50 12.42 -1.98
N THR A 159 -2.59 12.06 -1.29
CA THR A 159 -2.74 12.11 0.17
C THR A 159 -1.89 11.05 0.83
N VAL A 160 -1.87 9.84 0.25
CA VAL A 160 -1.11 8.67 0.73
C VAL A 160 -0.48 7.94 -0.44
N HIS A 161 0.69 7.31 -0.21
CA HIS A 161 1.40 6.56 -1.25
C HIS A 161 1.97 5.25 -0.68
N ALA A 162 1.36 4.09 -0.89
CA ALA A 162 1.90 2.82 -0.38
C ALA A 162 1.21 1.59 -1.01
N VAL A 163 1.62 0.40 -0.57
CA VAL A 163 0.80 -0.82 -0.67
C VAL A 163 -0.02 -0.97 0.62
N PHE A 164 -1.33 -1.08 0.51
CA PHE A 164 -2.27 -1.28 1.62
C PHE A 164 -2.93 -2.65 1.50
N LEU A 165 -2.78 -3.48 2.53
CA LEU A 165 -3.38 -4.80 2.64
C LEU A 165 -4.16 -4.92 3.96
N ALA A 166 -5.44 -5.28 3.90
CA ALA A 166 -6.31 -5.34 5.07
C ALA A 166 -7.41 -6.40 4.93
N ASP A 167 -8.18 -6.65 5.99
CA ASP A 167 -9.49 -7.31 5.83
C ASP A 167 -10.47 -6.40 5.10
N SER A 168 -10.54 -5.14 5.51
CA SER A 168 -11.37 -4.12 4.87
C SER A 168 -10.62 -2.80 4.73
N ILE A 169 -10.97 -2.01 3.72
CA ILE A 169 -10.48 -0.64 3.57
C ILE A 169 -11.67 0.30 3.56
N THR A 170 -11.63 1.35 4.40
CA THR A 170 -12.70 2.34 4.54
C THR A 170 -12.17 3.72 4.22
N ILE A 171 -12.80 4.39 3.26
CA ILE A 171 -12.61 5.81 2.94
C ILE A 171 -14.00 6.44 3.01
N ASP A 172 -14.34 6.95 4.18
CA ASP A 172 -15.71 7.36 4.53
C ASP A 172 -15.72 8.69 5.31
N GLY A 173 -16.89 9.32 5.34
CA GLY A 173 -17.18 10.55 6.07
C GLY A 173 -17.40 11.78 5.19
N GLU A 174 -17.61 12.91 5.85
CA GLU A 174 -17.92 14.21 5.25
C GLU A 174 -16.79 15.19 5.59
N PRO A 175 -15.69 15.27 4.79
CA PRO A 175 -14.60 16.21 5.04
C PRO A 175 -15.10 17.61 5.31
N THR A 176 -14.38 18.35 6.15
CA THR A 176 -14.58 19.79 6.23
C THR A 176 -14.15 20.45 4.91
N GLY A 177 -15.10 20.61 3.97
CA GLY A 177 -14.89 21.19 2.64
C GLY A 177 -14.88 20.16 1.51
N ASN A 178 -14.16 20.46 0.43
CA ASN A 178 -14.08 19.60 -0.77
C ASN A 178 -12.82 18.73 -0.77
N GLY A 179 -12.48 18.18 0.39
CA GLY A 179 -11.29 17.36 0.58
C GLY A 179 -11.38 16.02 -0.15
N GLN A 180 -10.96 16.00 -1.42
CA GLN A 180 -10.85 14.76 -2.20
C GLN A 180 -9.74 13.87 -1.61
N PHE A 181 -10.03 12.58 -1.44
CA PHE A 181 -9.02 11.58 -1.12
C PHE A 181 -8.25 11.20 -2.39
N VAL A 182 -6.91 11.25 -2.34
CA VAL A 182 -6.06 10.82 -3.46
C VAL A 182 -5.09 9.74 -2.97
N GLY A 183 -5.41 8.48 -3.24
CA GLY A 183 -4.55 7.35 -2.91
C GLY A 183 -3.63 6.99 -4.07
N LYS A 184 -2.32 6.87 -3.82
CA LYS A 184 -1.36 6.35 -4.81
C LYS A 184 -0.82 4.99 -4.36
N GLY A 185 -0.70 4.04 -5.27
CA GLY A 185 -0.14 2.72 -5.04
C GLY A 185 -1.15 1.58 -5.22
N VAL A 186 -1.18 0.64 -4.29
CA VAL A 186 -2.01 -0.58 -4.38
C VAL A 186 -2.90 -0.70 -3.15
N PHE A 187 -4.19 -0.94 -3.35
CA PHE A 187 -5.18 -1.13 -2.29
C PHE A 187 -5.81 -2.51 -2.45
N ALA A 188 -5.62 -3.38 -1.46
CA ALA A 188 -6.13 -4.73 -1.46
C ALA A 188 -6.84 -5.04 -0.13
N ALA A 189 -8.10 -5.45 -0.22
CA ALA A 189 -8.89 -5.89 0.91
C ALA A 189 -9.39 -7.31 0.68
N VAL A 190 -9.47 -8.11 1.74
CA VAL A 190 -10.00 -9.48 1.69
C VAL A 190 -11.53 -9.48 1.55
N ASN A 191 -12.20 -8.60 2.28
CA ASN A 191 -13.65 -8.59 2.40
C ASN A 191 -14.27 -7.46 1.59
N ASP A 192 -13.91 -6.21 1.87
CA ASP A 192 -14.56 -5.04 1.24
C ASP A 192 -13.66 -3.80 1.14
N ILE A 193 -13.97 -2.95 0.16
CA ILE A 193 -13.43 -1.59 0.02
C ILE A 193 -14.62 -0.63 -0.01
N MET A 194 -14.84 0.08 1.10
CA MET A 194 -15.94 1.02 1.26
C MET A 194 -15.50 2.44 0.89
N LEU A 195 -16.11 3.00 -0.16
CA LEU A 195 -15.84 4.33 -0.69
C LEU A 195 -17.09 5.21 -0.55
N GLN A 196 -17.38 5.66 0.68
CA GLN A 196 -18.61 6.42 1.00
C GLN A 196 -18.35 7.89 1.33
N ARG A 197 -17.16 8.40 1.03
CA ARG A 197 -16.80 9.80 1.20
C ARG A 197 -17.75 10.73 0.43
N LYS A 198 -18.31 11.72 1.12
CA LYS A 198 -19.23 12.70 0.55
C LYS A 198 -18.63 14.09 0.62
N LEU A 199 -18.45 14.69 -0.56
CA LEU A 199 -17.95 16.06 -0.67
C LEU A 199 -19.05 17.08 -0.33
N SER A 200 -18.65 18.27 0.11
CA SER A 200 -19.58 19.37 0.39
C SER A 200 -20.22 19.94 -0.90
N ALA A 201 -21.14 20.91 -0.76
CA ALA A 201 -21.87 21.49 -1.88
C ALA A 201 -20.94 21.99 -3.01
N GLY A 202 -21.22 21.57 -4.25
CA GLY A 202 -20.34 21.78 -5.41
C GLY A 202 -19.34 20.65 -5.68
N GLY A 203 -19.33 19.61 -4.84
CA GLY A 203 -18.54 18.39 -5.03
C GLY A 203 -19.14 17.38 -6.00
N ASP A 204 -20.41 17.54 -6.42
CA ASP A 204 -21.12 16.60 -7.30
C ASP A 204 -20.48 16.44 -8.70
N GLU A 205 -19.65 17.41 -9.10
CA GLU A 205 -18.93 17.39 -10.39
C GLU A 205 -17.63 16.57 -10.34
N TYR A 206 -17.24 16.06 -9.17
CA TYR A 206 -15.93 15.47 -8.95
C TYR A 206 -15.99 14.16 -8.18
N PRO A 207 -15.09 13.20 -8.47
CA PRO A 207 -15.03 11.98 -7.68
C PRO A 207 -14.54 12.33 -6.27
N ALA A 208 -15.20 11.80 -5.23
CA ALA A 208 -14.77 11.98 -3.86
C ALA A 208 -13.42 11.31 -3.55
N SER A 209 -13.06 10.28 -4.33
CA SER A 209 -11.82 9.52 -4.20
C SER A 209 -11.15 9.29 -5.56
N TYR A 210 -9.84 9.46 -5.62
CA TYR A 210 -8.99 9.21 -6.79
C TYR A 210 -7.92 8.18 -6.43
N PHE A 211 -7.70 7.20 -7.31
CA PHE A 211 -6.71 6.14 -7.11
C PHE A 211 -5.71 6.14 -8.27
N ILE A 212 -4.43 6.31 -7.94
CA ILE A 212 -3.33 6.33 -8.90
C ILE A 212 -2.52 5.05 -8.70
N HIS A 213 -2.56 4.15 -9.68
CA HIS A 213 -1.72 2.95 -9.62
C HIS A 213 -0.24 3.31 -9.80
N ASP A 214 0.62 2.81 -8.91
CA ASP A 214 2.08 2.90 -9.03
C ASP A 214 2.69 1.50 -9.17
N SER A 215 3.07 1.14 -10.41
CA SER A 215 3.65 -0.18 -10.70
C SER A 215 5.08 -0.34 -10.17
N LEU A 216 5.78 0.76 -9.85
CA LEU A 216 7.13 0.69 -9.31
C LEU A 216 7.12 0.17 -7.88
N LEU A 217 6.08 0.44 -7.09
CA LEU A 217 5.95 -0.15 -5.75
C LEU A 217 5.89 -1.68 -5.80
N VAL A 218 5.21 -2.25 -6.80
CA VAL A 218 5.15 -3.71 -6.97
C VAL A 218 6.52 -4.26 -7.40
N GLN A 219 7.23 -3.54 -8.27
CA GLN A 219 8.58 -3.92 -8.72
C GLN A 219 9.63 -3.82 -7.61
N ASN A 220 9.48 -2.87 -6.70
CA ASN A 220 10.41 -2.63 -5.60
C ASN A 220 10.02 -3.39 -4.31
N ALA A 221 8.85 -4.05 -4.30
CA ALA A 221 8.41 -4.81 -3.14
C ALA A 221 9.48 -5.84 -2.70
N PRO A 222 9.67 -6.06 -1.39
CA PRO A 222 10.56 -7.09 -0.89
C PRO A 222 10.21 -8.46 -1.50
N ASP A 223 11.21 -9.31 -1.71
CA ASP A 223 11.02 -10.55 -2.48
C ASP A 223 9.96 -11.49 -1.87
N PHE A 224 9.77 -11.47 -0.56
CA PHE A 224 8.72 -12.26 0.09
C PHE A 224 7.29 -11.76 -0.21
N PHE A 225 7.11 -10.50 -0.62
CA PHE A 225 5.84 -9.99 -1.16
C PHE A 225 5.62 -10.44 -2.62
N LYS A 226 6.71 -10.58 -3.38
CA LYS A 226 6.67 -11.03 -4.78
C LYS A 226 6.53 -12.54 -4.88
N SER A 227 7.03 -13.28 -3.91
CA SER A 227 6.99 -14.73 -3.86
C SER A 227 5.62 -15.23 -3.44
N THR A 228 4.59 -15.01 -4.26
CA THR A 228 3.42 -15.90 -4.28
C THR A 228 3.83 -17.23 -4.92
N ARG A 229 4.86 -17.89 -4.37
CA ARG A 229 5.12 -19.28 -4.71
C ARG A 229 4.06 -20.09 -3.99
N LEU A 230 2.93 -20.26 -4.68
CA LEU A 230 1.95 -21.29 -4.39
C LEU A 230 2.65 -22.63 -4.58
N GLU A 231 3.35 -23.09 -3.55
CA GLU A 231 3.83 -24.46 -3.52
C GLU A 231 2.62 -25.35 -3.28
N TRP A 232 2.15 -25.96 -4.36
CA TRP A 232 1.18 -27.04 -4.30
C TRP A 232 1.85 -28.20 -3.54
N GLY A 233 1.42 -28.43 -2.30
CA GLY A 233 1.77 -29.66 -1.58
C GLY A 233 1.37 -30.85 -2.45
N LYS A 234 2.33 -31.76 -2.69
CA LYS A 234 2.05 -33.05 -3.34
C LYS A 234 1.24 -33.94 -2.42
#